data_AF-A0A2N6SCF9-F1
#
_entry.id   AF-A0A2N6SCF9-F1
#
_cell.length_a   1.000
_cell.length_b   1.000
_cell.length_c   1.000
_cell.angle_alpha   90.00
_cell.angle_beta   90.00
_cell.angle_gamma   90.00
#
_symmetry.space_group_name_H-M   'P 1'
#
loop_
_entity.id
_entity.type
_entity.pdbx_description
1 polymer ?
#
loop_
_entity_poly.entity_id
_entity_poly.type
_entity_poly.pdbx_seq_one_letter_code
_entity_poly.pdbx_strand_id
1 'polypeptide(L)'
;MGRVYTVDDAKFFLENYKNIQMECNDFLLNAYQPGDKNEVSAQKTGRENERNIIKKLDNKVYQENKRIIKCIDKFLKSLSPENYRIIYAKYFTRMKNYDIANKYHMDISTVKRKVRKSVEGLVKLLNNF
;
A
#
# COMPACT_ATOMS: atom_id res chain seq x y z
N MET A 1 1.81 -9.26 -20.20
CA MET A 1 0.65 -8.35 -20.04
C MET A 1 0.38 -8.23 -18.55
N GLY A 2 0.51 -7.02 -18.00
CA GLY A 2 0.31 -6.78 -16.57
C GLY A 2 -1.16 -6.93 -16.17
N ARG A 3 -1.41 -7.26 -14.91
CA ARG A 3 -2.76 -7.26 -14.32
C ARG A 3 -3.36 -5.85 -14.47
N VAL A 4 -4.58 -5.77 -15.00
CA VAL A 4 -5.35 -4.53 -15.02
C VAL A 4 -6.08 -4.40 -13.70
N TYR A 5 -5.75 -3.37 -12.93
CA TYR A 5 -6.39 -3.05 -11.66
C TYR A 5 -7.73 -2.36 -11.88
N THR A 6 -8.71 -2.75 -11.08
CA THR A 6 -10.06 -2.22 -11.08
C THR A 6 -10.27 -1.19 -9.97
N VAL A 7 -11.45 -0.55 -9.97
CA VAL A 7 -11.88 0.33 -8.88
C VAL A 7 -11.93 -0.40 -7.55
N ASP A 8 -12.32 -1.68 -7.54
CA ASP A 8 -12.42 -2.45 -6.30
C ASP A 8 -11.04 -2.86 -5.78
N ASP A 9 -10.08 -3.18 -6.67
CA ASP A 9 -8.68 -3.37 -6.28
C ASP A 9 -8.13 -2.08 -5.62
N ALA A 10 -8.38 -0.92 -6.22
CA ALA A 10 -7.92 0.36 -5.67
C ALA A 10 -8.51 0.67 -4.28
N LYS A 11 -9.80 0.38 -4.06
CA LYS A 11 -10.43 0.48 -2.73
C LYS A 11 -9.76 -0.48 -1.74
N PHE A 12 -9.61 -1.75 -2.14
CA PHE A 12 -8.99 -2.78 -1.31
C PHE A 12 -7.59 -2.37 -0.87
N PHE A 13 -6.77 -1.84 -1.79
CA PHE A 13 -5.41 -1.41 -1.45
C PHE A 13 -5.40 -0.19 -0.54
N LEU A 14 -6.33 0.77 -0.68
CA LEU A 14 -6.44 1.90 0.25
C LEU A 14 -6.84 1.45 1.66
N GLU A 15 -7.78 0.50 1.77
CA GLU A 15 -8.23 -0.05 3.05
C GLU A 15 -7.15 -0.88 3.76
N ASN A 16 -6.30 -1.55 2.99
CA ASN A 16 -5.25 -2.44 3.48
C ASN A 16 -3.85 -1.84 3.38
N TYR A 17 -3.72 -0.55 3.05
CA TYR A 17 -2.43 0.09 2.78
C TYR A 17 -1.40 -0.13 3.90
N LYS A 18 -1.82 0.03 5.17
CA LYS A 18 -0.95 -0.20 6.33
C LYS A 18 -0.52 -1.67 6.45
N ASN A 19 -1.41 -2.62 6.16
CA ASN A 19 -1.09 -4.04 6.21
C ASN A 19 -0.07 -4.41 5.13
N ILE A 20 -0.28 -3.93 3.90
CA ILE A 20 0.65 -4.15 2.79
C ILE A 20 2.02 -3.53 3.10
N GLN A 21 2.06 -2.35 3.73
CA GLN A 21 3.32 -1.75 4.21
C GLN A 21 4.02 -2.60 5.26
N MET A 22 3.28 -3.09 6.27
CA MET A 22 3.84 -3.97 7.31
C MET A 22 4.36 -5.26 6.70
N GLU A 23 3.60 -5.93 5.84
CA GLU A 23 4.03 -7.15 5.15
C GLU A 23 5.30 -6.95 4.32
N CYS A 24 5.40 -5.83 3.59
CA CYS A 24 6.62 -5.48 2.87
C CYS A 24 7.80 -5.23 3.80
N ASN A 25 7.59 -4.58 4.94
CA ASN A 25 8.64 -4.31 5.92
C ASN A 25 9.07 -5.59 6.64
N ASP A 26 8.13 -6.44 7.06
CA ASP A 26 8.38 -7.71 7.74
C ASP A 26 9.10 -8.70 6.82
N PHE A 27 8.75 -8.72 5.53
CA PHE A 27 9.45 -9.54 4.55
C PHE A 27 10.94 -9.19 4.44
N LEU A 28 11.26 -7.89 4.55
CA LEU A 28 12.63 -7.38 4.60
C LEU A 28 13.30 -7.61 5.98
N LEU A 29 12.59 -7.37 7.08
CA LEU A 29 13.12 -7.47 8.45
C LEU A 29 13.42 -8.91 8.87
N ASN A 30 12.62 -9.88 8.43
CA ASN A 30 12.93 -11.32 8.56
C ASN A 30 14.11 -11.76 7.66
N ALA A 31 14.92 -10.84 7.15
CA ALA A 31 16.29 -11.10 6.71
C ALA A 31 17.30 -11.07 7.88
N TYR A 32 16.91 -10.60 9.06
CA TYR A 32 17.75 -10.50 10.25
C TYR A 32 17.13 -11.27 11.43
N GLN A 33 17.01 -12.59 11.29
CA GLN A 33 16.91 -13.45 12.47
C GLN A 33 18.29 -14.06 12.71
N PRO A 34 19.04 -13.64 13.76
CA PRO A 34 20.08 -14.50 14.31
C PRO A 34 19.33 -15.70 14.87
N GLY A 35 19.31 -16.79 14.13
CA GLY A 35 18.46 -17.93 14.45
C GLY A 35 18.75 -18.45 15.84
N ASP A 36 17.71 -18.59 16.66
CA ASP A 36 17.68 -19.56 17.75
C ASP A 36 17.77 -20.95 17.14
N LYS A 37 19.01 -21.38 16.88
CA LYS A 37 19.38 -22.79 16.84
C LYS A 37 20.71 -22.91 17.54
N ASN A 38 20.66 -23.56 18.70
CA ASN A 38 21.77 -24.34 19.20
C ASN A 38 22.35 -25.15 18.03
N GLU A 39 23.48 -24.71 17.51
CA GLU A 39 24.58 -25.54 17.05
C GLU A 39 25.74 -24.65 16.64
N VAL A 40 26.81 -24.78 17.41
CA VAL A 40 28.15 -24.32 17.06
C VAL A 40 28.55 -24.95 15.73
N SER A 41 28.39 -24.24 14.61
CA SER A 41 29.32 -24.34 13.48
C SER A 41 29.19 -23.16 12.50
N ALA A 42 30.31 -22.44 12.40
CA ALA A 42 30.86 -21.79 11.21
C ALA A 42 29.96 -20.90 10.34
N GLN A 43 30.28 -19.61 10.36
CA GLN A 43 30.40 -18.78 9.15
C GLN A 43 29.41 -19.10 8.01
N LYS A 44 28.12 -18.80 8.17
CA LYS A 44 27.28 -18.54 6.99
C LYS A 44 27.72 -17.21 6.40
N THR A 45 28.69 -17.31 5.49
CA THR A 45 29.36 -16.21 4.78
C THR A 45 28.38 -15.15 4.27
N GLY A 46 28.78 -13.87 4.28
CA GLY A 46 27.95 -12.75 3.81
C GLY A 46 27.31 -12.95 2.42
N ARG A 47 27.92 -13.78 1.56
CA ARG A 47 27.40 -14.20 0.25
C ARG A 47 26.06 -14.95 0.31
N GLU A 48 25.81 -15.75 1.36
CA GLU A 48 24.55 -16.50 1.50
C GLU A 48 23.39 -15.55 1.92
N ASN A 49 23.71 -14.57 2.77
CA ASN A 49 22.78 -13.49 3.14
C ASN A 49 22.45 -12.59 1.93
N GLU A 50 23.46 -12.22 1.13
CA GLU A 50 23.27 -11.46 -0.11
C GLU A 50 22.38 -12.22 -1.12
N ARG A 51 22.62 -13.51 -1.33
CA ARG A 51 21.79 -14.34 -2.23
C ARG A 51 20.34 -14.46 -1.74
N ASN A 52 20.12 -14.55 -0.43
CA ASN A 52 18.77 -14.59 0.14
C ASN A 52 18.04 -13.25 0.01
N ILE A 53 18.74 -12.13 0.15
CA ILE A 53 18.19 -10.79 -0.12
C ILE A 53 17.82 -10.65 -1.60
N ILE A 54 18.70 -11.06 -2.52
CA ILE A 54 18.44 -11.01 -3.97
C ILE A 54 17.22 -11.85 -4.34
N LYS A 55 17.12 -13.11 -3.86
CA LYS A 55 15.94 -13.97 -4.10
C LYS A 55 14.65 -13.37 -3.55
N LYS A 56 14.72 -12.67 -2.42
CA LYS A 56 13.58 -11.96 -1.83
C LYS A 56 13.21 -10.72 -2.65
N LEU A 57 14.18 -9.96 -3.15
CA LEU A 57 13.93 -8.86 -4.09
C LEU A 57 13.31 -9.38 -5.40
N ASP A 58 13.64 -10.59 -5.84
CA ASP A 58 13.01 -11.21 -7.02
C ASP A 58 11.60 -11.79 -6.74
N ASN A 59 11.11 -11.73 -5.49
CA ASN A 59 9.76 -12.18 -5.17
C ASN A 59 8.72 -11.27 -5.84
N LYS A 60 7.95 -11.85 -6.77
CA LYS A 60 6.92 -11.15 -7.55
C LYS A 60 5.87 -10.46 -6.69
N VAL A 61 5.42 -11.10 -5.61
CA VAL A 61 4.41 -10.55 -4.69
C VAL A 61 4.97 -9.35 -3.95
N TYR A 62 6.21 -9.45 -3.45
CA TYR A 62 6.87 -8.33 -2.80
C TYR A 62 7.05 -7.14 -3.75
N GLN A 63 7.47 -7.38 -5.00
CA GLN A 63 7.64 -6.32 -5.99
C GLN A 63 6.30 -5.67 -6.38
N GLU A 64 5.23 -6.47 -6.52
CA GLU A 64 3.89 -5.96 -6.77
C GLU A 64 3.40 -5.10 -5.60
N ASN A 65 3.49 -5.59 -4.36
CA ASN A 65 3.11 -4.84 -3.17
C ASN A 65 3.92 -3.53 -3.03
N LYS A 66 5.24 -3.59 -3.30
CA LYS A 66 6.10 -2.40 -3.30
C LYS A 66 5.69 -1.39 -4.37
N ARG A 67 5.31 -1.84 -5.56
CA ARG A 67 4.77 -0.98 -6.63
C ARG A 67 3.45 -0.35 -6.19
N ILE A 68 2.53 -1.14 -5.62
CA ILE A 68 1.23 -0.65 -5.13
C ILE A 68 1.43 0.43 -4.05
N ILE A 69 2.33 0.21 -3.08
CA ILE A 69 2.67 1.21 -2.06
C ILE A 69 3.15 2.52 -2.72
N LYS A 70 4.10 2.44 -3.67
CA LYS A 70 4.60 3.62 -4.39
C LYS A 70 3.49 4.37 -5.14
N CYS A 71 2.56 3.64 -5.78
CA CYS A 71 1.42 4.24 -6.45
C CYS A 71 0.51 4.99 -5.46
N ILE A 72 0.22 4.38 -4.31
CA ILE A 72 -0.61 4.99 -3.27
C ILE A 72 0.09 6.21 -2.68
N ASP A 73 1.38 6.15 -2.41
CA ASP A 73 2.15 7.30 -1.91
C ASP A 73 2.12 8.48 -2.89
N LYS A 74 2.34 8.20 -4.17
CA LYS A 74 2.28 9.22 -5.23
C LYS A 74 0.87 9.80 -5.35
N PHE A 75 -0.15 8.94 -5.26
CA PHE A 75 -1.55 9.36 -5.26
C PHE A 75 -1.87 10.26 -4.07
N LEU A 76 -1.54 9.85 -2.85
CA LEU A 76 -1.83 10.64 -1.65
C LEU A 76 -1.14 12.00 -1.67
N LYS A 77 0.10 12.08 -2.20
CA LYS A 77 0.85 13.34 -2.36
C LYS A 77 0.28 14.26 -3.44
N SER A 78 -0.42 13.73 -4.44
CA SER A 78 -0.99 14.54 -5.52
C SER A 78 -2.40 15.07 -5.21
N LEU A 79 -3.05 14.58 -4.15
CA LEU A 79 -4.35 15.07 -3.72
C LEU A 79 -4.26 16.49 -3.17
N SER A 80 -5.27 17.31 -3.47
CA SER A 80 -5.47 18.56 -2.74
C SER A 80 -5.72 18.28 -1.26
N PRO A 81 -5.44 19.24 -0.35
CA PRO A 81 -5.66 19.04 1.09
C PRO A 81 -7.07 18.58 1.45
N GLU A 82 -8.09 19.08 0.74
CA GLU A 82 -9.47 18.68 0.94
C GLU A 82 -9.73 17.23 0.50
N ASN A 83 -9.29 16.86 -0.71
CA ASN A 83 -9.49 15.50 -1.21
C ASN A 83 -8.69 14.48 -0.38
N TYR A 84 -7.49 14.86 0.07
CA TYR A 84 -6.69 14.05 1.00
C TYR A 84 -7.46 13.77 2.28
N ARG A 85 -8.05 14.80 2.92
CA ARG A 85 -8.87 14.64 4.15
C ARG A 85 -10.08 13.73 3.94
N ILE A 86 -10.75 13.84 2.79
CA ILE A 86 -11.90 12.99 2.44
C ILE A 86 -11.46 11.53 2.24
N ILE A 87 -10.39 11.30 1.48
CA ILE A 87 -9.87 9.95 1.21
C ILE A 87 -9.33 9.30 2.49
N TYR A 88 -8.62 10.08 3.31
CA TYR A 88 -8.13 9.64 4.60
C TYR A 88 -9.29 9.24 5.52
N ALA A 89 -10.30 10.10 5.65
CA ALA A 89 -11.53 9.82 6.41
C ALA A 89 -12.21 8.54 5.94
N LYS A 90 -12.33 8.37 4.62
CA LYS A 90 -13.05 7.25 4.01
C LYS A 90 -12.36 5.91 4.19
N TYR A 91 -11.06 5.82 3.90
CA TYR A 91 -10.37 4.54 3.77
C TYR A 91 -9.46 4.21 4.95
N PHE A 92 -8.87 5.22 5.59
CA PHE A 92 -7.93 5.02 6.70
C PHE A 92 -8.62 5.09 8.06
N THR A 93 -9.66 5.92 8.18
CA THR A 93 -10.51 6.02 9.39
C THR A 93 -11.85 5.33 9.24
N ARG A 94 -12.15 4.77 8.05
CA ARG A 94 -13.36 3.98 7.75
C ARG A 94 -14.69 4.71 8.01
N MET A 95 -14.71 6.04 7.87
CA MET A 95 -15.94 6.82 8.04
C MET A 95 -16.95 6.55 6.91
N LYS A 96 -18.24 6.56 7.22
CA LYS A 96 -19.29 6.53 6.19
C LYS A 96 -19.35 7.89 5.48
N ASN A 97 -19.82 7.90 4.23
CA ASN A 97 -19.87 9.13 3.45
C ASN A 97 -20.75 10.21 4.10
N TYR A 98 -21.79 9.80 4.84
CA TYR A 98 -22.64 10.70 5.61
C TYR A 98 -21.88 11.35 6.78
N ASP A 99 -21.08 10.59 7.53
CA ASP A 99 -20.28 11.13 8.63
C ASP A 99 -19.21 12.10 8.11
N ILE A 100 -18.62 11.80 6.96
CA ILE A 100 -17.67 12.68 6.26
C ILE A 100 -18.37 13.98 5.83
N ALA A 101 -19.56 13.86 5.24
CA ALA A 101 -20.38 14.98 4.81
C ALA A 101 -20.67 15.93 5.97
N ASN A 102 -21.12 15.39 7.10
CA ASN A 102 -21.38 16.15 8.32
C ASN A 102 -20.11 16.78 8.89
N LYS A 103 -19.02 16.00 9.01
CA LYS A 103 -17.75 16.46 9.60
C LYS A 103 -17.12 17.64 8.85
N TYR A 104 -17.26 17.66 7.53
CA TYR A 104 -16.67 18.70 6.68
C TYR A 104 -17.70 19.68 6.13
N HIS A 105 -18.93 19.68 6.67
CA HIS A 105 -20.02 20.57 6.27
C HIS A 105 -20.24 20.63 4.75
N MET A 106 -20.28 19.46 4.11
CA MET A 106 -20.41 19.32 2.66
C MET A 106 -21.53 18.36 2.30
N ASP A 107 -22.14 18.59 1.13
CA ASP A 107 -23.21 17.72 0.66
C ASP A 107 -22.71 16.29 0.40
N ILE A 108 -23.52 15.28 0.74
CA ILE A 108 -23.16 13.87 0.58
C ILE A 108 -22.88 13.48 -0.87
N SER A 109 -23.56 14.09 -1.84
CA SER A 109 -23.30 13.88 -3.27
C SER A 109 -21.92 14.43 -3.66
N THR A 110 -21.49 15.53 -3.05
CA THR A 110 -20.15 16.10 -3.25
C THR A 110 -19.07 15.17 -2.72
N VAL A 111 -19.26 14.60 -1.52
CA VAL A 111 -18.35 13.58 -0.96
C VAL A 111 -18.27 12.37 -1.88
N LYS A 112 -19.41 11.80 -2.29
CA LYS A 112 -19.46 10.64 -3.20
C LYS A 112 -18.71 10.92 -4.51
N ARG A 113 -18.92 12.08 -5.10
CA ARG A 113 -18.25 12.51 -6.35
C ARG A 113 -16.74 12.66 -6.17
N LYS A 114 -16.30 13.29 -5.08
CA LYS A 114 -14.86 13.48 -4.79
C LYS A 114 -14.16 12.16 -4.52
N VAL A 115 -14.77 11.27 -3.73
CA VAL A 115 -14.24 9.92 -3.50
C VAL A 115 -14.12 9.16 -4.81
N ARG A 116 -15.19 9.11 -5.61
CA ARG A 116 -15.19 8.41 -6.91
C ARG A 116 -14.08 8.91 -7.83
N LYS A 117 -14.00 10.23 -8.06
CA LYS A 117 -12.97 10.83 -8.92
C LYS A 117 -11.55 10.53 -8.43
N SER A 118 -11.33 10.54 -7.12
CA SER A 118 -10.02 10.25 -6.54
C SER A 118 -9.63 8.78 -6.73
N VAL A 119 -10.57 7.85 -6.50
CA VAL A 119 -10.32 6.41 -6.72
C VAL A 119 -10.09 6.11 -8.20
N GLU A 120 -10.86 6.71 -9.11
CA GLU A 120 -10.61 6.61 -10.56
C GLU A 120 -9.21 7.13 -10.93
N GLY A 121 -8.75 8.21 -10.28
CA GLY A 121 -7.38 8.71 -10.40
C GLY A 121 -6.33 7.70 -9.95
N LEU A 122 -6.56 7.01 -8.82
CA LEU A 122 -5.66 5.95 -8.34
C LEU A 122 -5.62 4.76 -9.29
N VAL A 123 -6.76 4.32 -9.84
CA VAL A 123 -6.81 3.23 -10.83
C VAL A 123 -5.96 3.57 -12.06
N LYS A 124 -6.06 4.81 -12.56
CA LYS A 124 -5.21 5.27 -13.67
C LYS A 124 -3.72 5.23 -13.30
N LEU A 125 -3.37 5.63 -12.08
CA LEU A 125 -1.98 5.54 -11.61
C LEU A 125 -1.51 4.09 -11.52
N LEU A 126 -2.30 3.19 -10.92
CA LEU A 126 -1.96 1.77 -10.78
C LEU A 126 -1.66 1.09 -12.14
N ASN A 127 -2.49 1.36 -13.14
CA ASN A 127 -2.41 0.76 -14.46
C ASN A 127 -1.34 1.38 -15.38
N ASN A 128 -0.89 2.60 -15.08
CA ASN A 128 0.09 3.33 -15.91
C ASN A 128 1.45 3.54 -15.22
N PHE A 129 1.66 2.92 -14.04
CA PHE A 129 2.92 3.02 -13.30
C PHE A 129 4.01 2.10 -13.86
#